data_AF-A0A9Q7UIG4-F1
#
_entry.id   AF-A0A9Q7UIG4-F1
#
_cell.length_a   1.000
_cell.length_b   1.000
_cell.length_c   1.000
_cell.angle_alpha   90.00
_cell.angle_beta   90.00
_cell.angle_gamma   90.00
#
_symmetry.space_group_name_H-M   'P 1'
#
loop_
_entity.id
_entity.type
_entity.pdbx_description
1 polymer ?
#
loop_
_entity_poly.entity_id
_entity_poly.type
_entity_poly.pdbx_seq_one_letter_code
_entity_poly.pdbx_strand_id
1 'polypeptide(L)'
;MTHTEKYKVTSGKLLVMGTICIPNYLKKAFPSVSPNNSNSAVPFEFSIAALGLMVRDTTSAVGTSFVDGQEDNVDEEMSLNVPFYVKVRGKGKGRPVLYDPLKSSVAQIYELAAQVGLPEPNFTTSSSGAAHLRSFKAEVSFNNLIATRSGCAGSMKEAKEQACKLLVELILARNKDAGLTA
;
A
#
# COMPACT_ATOMS: atom_id res chain seq x y z
N MET A 1 -33.65 -30.34 27.21
CA MET A 1 -32.46 -30.70 26.39
C MET A 1 -31.31 -29.81 26.75
N THR A 2 -30.30 -30.36 27.41
CA THR A 2 -29.12 -29.62 27.86
C THR A 2 -28.18 -29.37 26.67
N HIS A 3 -27.37 -28.30 26.73
CA HIS A 3 -26.48 -27.88 25.64
C HIS A 3 -25.52 -28.99 25.17
N THR A 4 -25.19 -29.91 26.08
CA THR A 4 -24.32 -31.08 25.84
C THR A 4 -24.99 -32.16 25.00
N GLU A 5 -26.32 -32.33 25.08
CA GLU A 5 -27.06 -33.28 24.25
C GLU A 5 -27.10 -32.85 22.78
N LYS A 6 -27.28 -31.54 22.53
CA LYS A 6 -27.27 -30.97 21.18
C LYS A 6 -25.93 -31.21 20.48
N TYR A 7 -24.82 -31.09 21.20
CA TYR A 7 -23.48 -31.35 20.67
C TYR A 7 -23.28 -32.83 20.27
N LYS A 8 -23.76 -33.76 21.10
CA LYS A 8 -23.68 -35.21 20.83
C LYS A 8 -24.48 -35.62 19.58
N VAL A 9 -25.65 -35.02 19.37
CA VAL A 9 -26.48 -35.29 18.18
C VAL A 9 -25.81 -34.76 16.91
N THR A 10 -25.25 -33.55 16.96
CA THR A 10 -24.57 -32.95 15.81
C THR A 10 -23.28 -33.69 15.46
N SER A 11 -22.48 -34.09 16.45
CA SER A 11 -21.26 -34.87 16.21
C SER A 11 -21.55 -36.27 15.65
N GLY A 12 -22.64 -36.91 16.07
CA GLY A 12 -23.11 -38.18 15.49
C GLY A 12 -23.46 -38.06 14.02
N LYS A 13 -24.20 -37.00 13.62
CA LYS A 13 -24.56 -36.76 12.21
C LYS A 13 -23.33 -36.51 11.33
N LEU A 14 -22.33 -35.78 11.84
CA LEU A 14 -21.08 -35.49 11.13
C LEU A 14 -20.24 -36.76 10.89
N LEU A 15 -20.19 -37.68 11.85
CA LEU A 15 -19.51 -38.97 11.70
C LEU A 15 -20.16 -39.85 10.62
N VAL A 16 -21.49 -39.86 10.55
CA VAL A 16 -22.23 -40.59 9.50
C VAL A 16 -21.93 -40.04 8.11
N MET A 17 -21.64 -38.75 7.98
CA MET A 17 -21.24 -38.10 6.72
C MET A 17 -19.76 -38.30 6.35
N GLY A 18 -19.01 -39.13 7.11
CA GLY A 18 -17.58 -39.38 6.87
C GLY A 18 -16.66 -38.22 7.25
N THR A 19 -17.18 -37.21 7.96
CA THR A 19 -16.37 -36.06 8.41
C THR A 19 -15.67 -36.38 9.73
N ILE A 20 -14.40 -36.03 9.82
CA ILE A 20 -13.60 -36.22 11.03
C ILE A 20 -13.97 -35.11 12.01
N CYS A 21 -14.40 -35.46 13.21
CA CYS A 21 -14.71 -34.46 14.24
C CYS A 21 -13.46 -33.63 14.60
N ILE A 22 -13.65 -32.35 14.95
CA ILE A 22 -12.57 -31.39 15.25
C ILE A 22 -11.48 -31.97 16.17
N PRO A 23 -11.79 -32.71 17.26
CA PRO A 23 -10.76 -33.28 18.12
C PRO A 23 -9.87 -34.31 17.42
N ASN A 24 -10.44 -35.10 16.50
CA ASN A 24 -9.69 -36.11 15.75
C ASN A 24 -8.91 -35.48 14.59
N TYR A 25 -9.42 -34.40 13.99
CA TYR A 25 -8.67 -33.60 13.02
C TYR A 25 -7.41 -33.01 13.66
N LEU A 26 -7.53 -32.40 14.84
CA LEU A 26 -6.40 -31.78 15.53
C LEU A 26 -5.32 -32.80 15.90
N LYS A 27 -5.69 -34.00 16.36
CA LYS A 27 -4.73 -35.09 16.62
C LYS A 27 -4.00 -35.56 15.36
N LYS A 28 -4.68 -35.55 14.20
CA LYS A 28 -4.09 -35.94 12.92
C LYS A 28 -3.20 -34.83 12.34
N ALA A 29 -3.62 -33.58 12.47
CA ALA A 29 -2.87 -32.41 11.99
C ALA A 29 -1.63 -32.12 12.84
N PHE A 30 -1.69 -32.44 14.14
CA PHE A 30 -0.62 -32.22 15.10
C PHE A 30 -0.41 -33.50 15.94
N PRO A 31 0.34 -34.48 15.42
CA PRO A 31 0.65 -35.69 16.19
C PRO A 31 1.40 -35.30 17.47
N SER A 32 0.90 -35.74 18.62
CA SER A 32 1.57 -35.50 19.90
C SER A 32 2.89 -36.27 19.92
N VAL A 33 4.00 -35.55 19.92
CA VAL A 33 5.32 -36.12 20.13
C VAL A 33 5.38 -36.63 21.58
N SER A 34 5.35 -37.96 21.77
CA SER A 34 5.68 -38.55 23.07
C SER A 34 7.19 -38.41 23.34
N PRO A 35 7.61 -38.15 24.58
CA PRO A 35 9.00 -37.78 24.89
C PRO A 35 10.01 -38.94 24.86
N ASN A 36 9.64 -40.13 24.39
CA ASN A 36 10.50 -41.33 24.48
C ASN A 36 10.93 -41.89 23.11
N ASN A 37 11.29 -41.02 22.16
CA ASN A 37 12.11 -41.45 21.02
C ASN A 37 13.12 -40.35 20.65
N SER A 38 14.26 -40.36 21.32
CA SER A 38 15.45 -39.61 20.97
C SER A 38 16.08 -40.22 19.72
N ASN A 39 15.81 -39.64 18.53
CA ASN A 39 16.78 -39.43 17.44
C ASN A 39 16.10 -38.87 16.17
N SER A 40 15.78 -37.57 16.17
CA SER A 40 16.17 -36.61 15.10
C SER A 40 15.73 -35.21 15.53
N ALA A 41 16.52 -34.56 16.38
CA ALA A 41 16.39 -33.13 16.59
C ALA A 41 16.93 -32.45 15.33
N VAL A 42 16.04 -31.99 14.45
CA VAL A 42 16.39 -30.89 13.56
C VAL A 42 16.38 -29.63 14.42
N PRO A 43 17.52 -28.95 14.63
CA PRO A 43 17.51 -27.66 15.28
C PRO A 43 16.82 -26.69 14.32
N PHE A 44 15.60 -26.27 14.65
CA PHE A 44 15.06 -25.06 14.06
C PHE A 44 15.75 -23.89 14.74
N GLU A 45 16.96 -23.57 14.28
CA GLU A 45 17.57 -22.29 14.59
C GLU A 45 16.77 -21.19 13.89
N PHE A 46 15.94 -20.51 14.66
CA PHE A 46 15.40 -19.23 14.25
C PHE A 46 16.53 -18.19 14.29
N SER A 47 17.24 -18.06 13.17
CA SER A 47 18.30 -17.06 13.04
C SER A 47 17.68 -15.70 12.76
N ILE A 48 17.75 -14.79 13.74
CA ILE A 48 17.26 -13.40 13.66
C ILE A 48 17.90 -12.64 12.48
N ALA A 49 19.08 -13.09 12.01
CA ALA A 49 19.77 -12.56 10.84
C ALA A 49 18.99 -12.73 9.51
N ALA A 50 18.10 -13.73 9.40
CA ALA A 50 17.32 -13.97 8.19
C ALA A 50 16.14 -13.00 8.00
N LEU A 51 15.81 -12.19 9.02
CA LEU A 51 14.75 -11.18 8.98
C LEU A 51 15.24 -9.76 8.65
N GLY A 52 16.56 -9.56 8.43
CA GLY A 52 17.11 -8.24 8.09
C GLY A 52 16.94 -7.16 9.16
N LEU A 53 16.48 -7.51 10.36
CA LEU A 53 16.33 -6.61 11.50
C LEU A 53 17.64 -6.55 12.26
N MET A 54 18.45 -5.53 11.97
CA MET A 54 19.61 -5.19 12.77
C MET A 54 19.16 -4.67 14.13
N VAL A 55 19.43 -5.44 15.19
CA VAL A 55 19.42 -4.95 16.56
C VAL A 55 20.63 -4.04 16.70
N ARG A 56 20.40 -2.74 16.83
CA ARG A 56 21.43 -1.80 17.29
C ARG A 56 21.45 -1.86 18.81
N ASP A 57 22.46 -2.51 19.37
CA ASP A 57 22.77 -2.37 20.78
C ASP A 57 23.36 -0.98 21.03
N THR A 58 22.64 -0.24 21.88
CA THR A 58 23.07 1.01 22.47
C THR A 58 24.19 0.75 23.48
N THR A 59 25.41 1.20 23.19
CA THR A 59 26.29 1.76 24.22
C THR A 59 26.98 3.01 23.68
N SER A 60 26.81 4.06 24.49
CA SER A 60 27.24 5.43 24.26
C SER A 60 28.75 5.57 24.35
N ALA A 61 29.37 6.20 23.35
CA ALA A 61 30.62 6.94 23.53
C ALA A 61 30.62 8.16 22.60
N VAL A 62 30.70 9.32 23.24
CA VAL A 62 30.61 10.67 22.71
C VAL A 62 31.67 10.94 21.64
N GLY A 63 31.21 11.46 20.50
CA GLY A 63 32.03 11.98 19.41
C GLY A 63 31.16 12.92 18.57
N THR A 64 30.81 14.07 19.15
CA THR A 64 29.99 15.11 18.55
C THR A 64 30.72 15.78 17.38
N SER A 65 30.30 15.46 16.16
CA SER A 65 30.23 16.40 15.04
C SER A 65 29.14 15.94 14.08
N PHE A 66 27.89 16.14 14.50
CA PHE A 66 26.76 16.10 13.59
C PHE A 66 26.83 17.37 12.74
N VAL A 67 27.24 17.20 11.48
CA VAL A 67 27.04 18.21 10.45
C VAL A 67 25.59 18.10 10.04
N ASP A 68 24.88 19.21 10.22
CA ASP A 68 23.54 19.54 9.73
C ASP A 68 23.23 18.87 8.40
N GLY A 69 22.31 17.90 8.46
CA GLY A 69 21.38 17.62 7.38
C GLY A 69 20.08 18.35 7.69
N GLN A 70 20.13 19.67 7.64
CA GLN A 70 18.96 20.53 7.64
C GLN A 70 18.18 20.23 6.35
N GLU A 71 17.23 19.30 6.42
CA GLU A 71 16.12 19.29 5.47
C GLU A 71 15.20 20.43 5.90
N ASP A 72 15.49 21.60 5.35
CA ASP A 72 14.67 22.80 5.37
C ASP A 72 13.21 22.44 5.06
N ASN A 73 12.43 22.20 6.12
CA ASN A 73 10.97 22.08 6.12
C ASN A 73 10.35 23.47 5.92
N VAL A 74 10.60 24.09 4.77
CA VAL A 74 10.09 25.45 4.48
C VAL A 74 9.42 25.59 3.11
N ASP A 75 9.39 24.55 2.28
CA ASP A 75 8.74 24.61 0.96
C ASP A 75 7.43 23.80 0.82
N GLU A 76 7.05 22.97 1.82
CA GLU A 76 5.83 22.15 1.71
C GLU A 76 4.53 22.96 1.81
N GLU A 77 4.50 24.06 2.58
CA GLU A 77 3.28 24.86 2.75
C GLU A 77 2.91 25.71 1.51
N MET A 78 3.88 26.12 0.69
CA MET A 78 3.62 27.00 -0.48
C MET A 78 3.01 26.28 -1.68
N SER A 79 3.00 24.94 -1.69
CA SER A 79 2.47 24.15 -2.81
C SER A 79 0.96 23.88 -2.74
N LEU A 80 0.34 24.04 -1.55
CA LEU A 80 -1.07 23.72 -1.31
C LEU A 80 -2.05 24.75 -1.85
N ASN A 81 -1.61 26.00 -2.05
CA ASN A 81 -2.50 27.08 -2.48
C ASN A 81 -2.64 27.20 -4.01
N VAL A 82 -1.98 26.33 -4.77
CA VAL A 82 -2.04 26.33 -6.24
C VAL A 82 -3.30 25.58 -6.69
N PRO A 83 -4.18 26.20 -7.48
CA PRO A 83 -5.33 25.51 -8.04
C PRO A 83 -4.92 24.31 -8.87
N PHE A 84 -5.49 23.16 -8.55
CA PHE A 84 -5.36 21.96 -9.37
C PHE A 84 -6.10 22.14 -10.70
N TYR A 85 -7.30 22.72 -10.66
CA TYR A 85 -8.01 23.25 -11.82
C TYR A 85 -9.02 24.34 -11.46
N VAL A 86 -9.53 25.04 -12.46
CA VAL A 86 -10.60 26.03 -12.31
C VAL A 86 -11.89 25.46 -12.90
N LYS A 87 -12.90 25.26 -12.04
CA LYS A 87 -14.22 24.79 -12.46
C LYS A 87 -15.06 25.97 -12.92
N VAL A 88 -15.27 26.09 -14.22
CA VAL A 88 -16.18 27.10 -14.80
C VAL A 88 -17.57 26.47 -14.96
N ARG A 89 -18.60 27.13 -14.43
CA ARG A 89 -20.01 26.75 -14.62
C ARG A 89 -20.76 27.96 -15.15
N GLY A 90 -21.26 27.87 -16.38
CA GLY A 90 -22.01 28.95 -17.03
C GLY A 90 -21.19 30.21 -17.31
N LYS A 91 -21.82 31.39 -17.24
CA LYS A 91 -21.23 32.69 -17.62
C LYS A 91 -20.54 33.44 -16.45
N GLY A 92 -20.10 32.73 -15.41
CA GLY A 92 -19.49 33.31 -14.21
C GLY A 92 -17.97 33.12 -14.12
N LYS A 93 -17.33 33.78 -13.13
CA LYS A 93 -15.93 33.51 -12.76
C LYS A 93 -15.83 32.08 -12.21
N GLY A 94 -14.86 31.30 -12.70
CA GLY A 94 -14.67 29.91 -12.27
C GLY A 94 -14.23 29.79 -10.81
N ARG A 95 -14.57 28.66 -10.17
CA ARG A 95 -14.14 28.34 -8.80
C ARG A 95 -12.83 27.54 -8.85
N PRO A 96 -11.76 27.96 -8.16
CA PRO A 96 -10.55 27.15 -8.04
C PRO A 96 -10.83 25.90 -7.19
N VAL A 97 -10.33 24.76 -7.64
CA VAL A 97 -10.35 23.49 -6.93
C VAL A 97 -8.91 23.15 -6.59
N LEU A 98 -8.63 22.96 -5.29
CA LEU A 98 -7.32 22.56 -4.78
C LEU A 98 -7.20 21.03 -4.75
N TYR A 99 -5.96 20.56 -4.81
CA TYR A 99 -5.66 19.14 -4.63
C TYR A 99 -5.77 18.73 -3.16
N ASP A 100 -6.34 17.56 -2.90
CA ASP A 100 -6.53 17.01 -1.56
C ASP A 100 -5.68 15.72 -1.40
N PRO A 101 -4.57 15.74 -0.64
CA PRO A 101 -3.70 14.58 -0.46
C PRO A 101 -4.35 13.40 0.28
N LEU A 102 -5.44 13.64 1.01
CA LEU A 102 -6.14 12.62 1.79
C LEU A 102 -7.12 11.81 0.94
N LYS A 103 -7.49 12.33 -0.24
CA LYS A 103 -8.36 11.66 -1.21
C LYS A 103 -7.54 10.93 -2.26
N SER A 104 -8.19 9.99 -2.95
CA SER A 104 -7.51 9.26 -4.03
C SER A 104 -7.04 10.21 -5.12
N SER A 105 -5.74 10.19 -5.40
CA SER A 105 -5.12 10.96 -6.47
C SER A 105 -5.65 10.49 -7.83
N VAL A 106 -5.90 9.18 -7.99
CA VAL A 106 -6.50 8.63 -9.21
C VAL A 106 -7.86 9.28 -9.48
N ALA A 107 -8.75 9.30 -8.49
CA ALA A 107 -10.08 9.87 -8.64
C ALA A 107 -10.02 11.36 -9.01
N GLN A 108 -9.16 12.13 -8.36
CA GLN A 108 -8.99 13.55 -8.63
C GLN A 108 -8.48 13.84 -10.05
N ILE A 109 -7.61 12.99 -10.61
CA ILE A 109 -7.17 13.13 -12.02
C ILE A 109 -8.31 12.83 -13.00
N TYR A 110 -9.14 11.83 -12.73
CA TYR A 110 -10.34 11.59 -13.56
C TYR A 110 -11.32 12.76 -13.49
N GLU A 111 -11.53 13.35 -12.30
CA GLU A 111 -12.34 14.55 -12.15
C GLU A 111 -11.76 15.72 -12.94
N LEU A 112 -10.44 15.95 -12.87
CA LEU A 112 -9.74 16.95 -13.64
C LEU A 112 -9.98 16.77 -15.15
N ALA A 113 -9.82 15.55 -15.66
CA ALA A 113 -10.05 15.22 -17.08
C ALA A 113 -11.48 15.62 -17.51
N ALA A 114 -12.47 15.24 -16.70
CA ALA A 114 -13.87 15.52 -16.97
C ALA A 114 -14.23 17.01 -16.89
N GLN A 115 -13.64 17.78 -15.96
CA GLN A 115 -13.96 19.21 -15.83
C GLN A 115 -13.26 20.09 -16.87
N VAL A 116 -12.06 19.72 -17.32
CA VAL A 116 -11.28 20.49 -18.31
C VAL A 116 -11.59 20.03 -19.74
N GLY A 117 -12.29 18.91 -19.92
CA GLY A 117 -12.58 18.35 -21.24
C GLY A 117 -11.34 17.71 -21.89
N LEU A 118 -10.46 17.15 -21.07
CA LEU A 118 -9.28 16.42 -21.53
C LEU A 118 -9.61 14.93 -21.69
N PRO A 119 -8.88 14.21 -22.56
CA PRO A 119 -8.95 12.76 -22.63
C PRO A 119 -8.65 12.11 -21.27
N GLU A 120 -9.27 10.97 -20.99
CA GLU A 120 -9.04 10.22 -19.76
C GLU A 120 -7.57 9.77 -19.61
N PRO A 121 -7.06 9.66 -18.37
CA PRO A 121 -5.70 9.18 -18.12
C PRO A 121 -5.52 7.73 -18.58
N ASN A 122 -4.43 7.46 -19.30
CA ASN A 122 -4.09 6.12 -19.74
C ASN A 122 -3.06 5.49 -18.80
N PHE A 123 -3.41 4.30 -18.28
CA PHE A 123 -2.59 3.55 -17.34
C PHE A 123 -2.00 2.31 -17.98
N THR A 124 -0.67 2.24 -18.01
CA THR A 124 0.05 1.02 -18.37
C THR A 124 0.55 0.36 -17.09
N THR A 125 0.15 -0.88 -16.84
CA THR A 125 0.55 -1.60 -15.63
C THR A 125 1.34 -2.86 -15.96
N SER A 126 2.32 -3.15 -15.11
CA SER A 126 3.10 -4.38 -15.18
C SER A 126 3.21 -4.99 -13.80
N SER A 127 3.36 -6.32 -13.76
CA SER A 127 3.57 -7.05 -12.52
C SER A 127 4.67 -8.08 -12.71
N SER A 128 5.49 -8.24 -11.68
CA SER A 128 6.67 -9.12 -11.69
C SER A 128 6.83 -9.80 -10.33
N GLY A 129 7.69 -10.81 -10.24
CA GLY A 129 7.96 -11.55 -9.00
C GLY A 129 7.05 -12.76 -8.77
N ALA A 130 7.31 -13.47 -7.69
CA ALA A 130 6.56 -14.67 -7.31
C ALA A 130 5.14 -14.33 -6.86
N ALA A 131 4.21 -15.29 -6.96
CA ALA A 131 2.80 -15.06 -6.61
C ALA A 131 2.58 -14.58 -5.15
N HIS A 132 3.46 -14.99 -4.23
CA HIS A 132 3.42 -14.60 -2.80
C HIS A 132 4.19 -13.31 -2.49
N LEU A 133 4.97 -12.78 -3.45
CA LEU A 133 5.80 -11.57 -3.34
C LEU A 133 5.75 -10.80 -4.65
N ARG A 134 4.53 -10.48 -5.10
CA ARG A 134 4.32 -9.83 -6.39
C ARG A 134 4.59 -8.33 -6.27
N SER A 135 5.38 -7.84 -7.21
CA SER A 135 5.73 -6.43 -7.37
C SER A 135 4.89 -5.83 -8.49
N PHE A 136 4.33 -4.65 -8.27
CA PHE A 136 3.50 -3.94 -9.24
C PHE A 136 4.14 -2.62 -9.62
N LYS A 137 4.11 -2.30 -10.92
CA LYS A 137 4.50 -1.00 -11.46
C LYS A 137 3.36 -0.45 -12.30
N ALA A 138 3.13 0.85 -12.19
CA ALA A 138 2.15 1.56 -12.99
C ALA A 138 2.79 2.82 -13.56
N GLU A 139 2.49 3.07 -14.82
CA GLU A 139 2.81 4.29 -15.55
C GLU A 139 1.49 4.95 -15.93
N VAL A 140 1.40 6.25 -15.72
CA VAL A 140 0.24 7.06 -16.09
C VAL A 140 0.66 8.11 -17.12
N SER A 141 -0.09 8.19 -18.21
CA SER A 141 0.05 9.24 -19.22
C SER A 141 -1.22 10.07 -19.26
N PHE A 142 -1.08 11.39 -19.09
CA PHE A 142 -2.20 12.32 -19.04
C PHE A 142 -1.73 13.74 -19.34
N ASN A 143 -2.47 14.47 -20.19
CA ASN A 143 -2.21 15.88 -20.50
C ASN A 143 -0.75 16.15 -20.94
N ASN A 144 -0.22 15.28 -21.82
CA ASN A 144 1.16 15.28 -22.32
C ASN A 144 2.25 15.11 -21.24
N LEU A 145 1.86 14.70 -20.03
CA LEU A 145 2.77 14.33 -18.95
C LEU A 145 2.74 12.82 -18.76
N ILE A 146 3.90 12.26 -18.44
CA ILE A 146 4.07 10.85 -18.12
C ILE A 146 4.71 10.76 -16.75
N ALA A 147 4.11 9.98 -15.85
CA ALA A 147 4.63 9.77 -14.52
C ALA A 147 4.72 8.28 -14.20
N THR A 148 5.90 7.87 -13.75
CA THR A 148 6.19 6.53 -13.29
C THR A 148 7.05 6.64 -12.04
N ARG A 149 6.60 6.05 -10.93
CA ARG A 149 7.40 6.07 -9.69
C ARG A 149 8.55 5.07 -9.79
N SER A 150 9.73 5.50 -9.34
CA SER A 150 10.87 4.60 -9.14
C SER A 150 10.59 3.71 -7.92
N GLY A 151 10.11 2.50 -8.17
CA GLY A 151 9.78 1.55 -7.11
C GLY A 151 8.79 0.47 -7.57
N CYS A 152 8.66 -0.57 -6.76
CA CYS A 152 7.62 -1.58 -6.91
C CYS A 152 6.64 -1.45 -5.75
N ALA A 153 5.34 -1.40 -6.03
CA ALA A 153 4.31 -1.40 -5.00
C ALA A 153 3.86 -2.83 -4.65
N GLY A 154 3.30 -3.01 -3.45
CA GLY A 154 2.78 -4.31 -3.01
C GLY A 154 1.44 -4.68 -3.64
N SER A 155 0.75 -3.71 -4.24
CA SER A 155 -0.51 -3.94 -4.95
C SER A 155 -0.64 -3.06 -6.20
N MET A 156 -1.47 -3.51 -7.15
CA MET A 156 -1.78 -2.74 -8.36
C MET A 156 -2.45 -1.40 -8.06
N LYS A 157 -3.32 -1.37 -7.05
CA LYS A 157 -4.01 -0.15 -6.61
C LYS A 157 -3.01 0.88 -6.09
N GLU A 158 -2.10 0.44 -5.24
CA GLU A 158 -1.06 1.29 -4.68
C GLU A 158 -0.11 1.80 -5.77
N ALA A 159 0.29 0.96 -6.73
CA ALA A 159 1.13 1.39 -7.85
C ALA A 159 0.49 2.55 -8.63
N LYS A 160 -0.81 2.44 -8.96
CA LYS A 160 -1.54 3.50 -9.67
C LYS A 160 -1.64 4.78 -8.83
N GLU A 161 -1.95 4.64 -7.54
CA GLU A 161 -2.04 5.77 -6.63
C GLU A 161 -0.71 6.53 -6.55
N GLN A 162 0.39 5.81 -6.42
CA GLN A 162 1.74 6.38 -6.38
C GLN A 162 2.12 7.08 -7.69
N ALA A 163 1.78 6.50 -8.85
CA ALA A 163 2.01 7.13 -10.15
C ALA A 163 1.21 8.43 -10.31
N CYS A 164 -0.06 8.43 -9.88
CA CYS A 164 -0.92 9.61 -9.90
C CYS A 164 -0.45 10.72 -8.96
N LYS A 165 0.11 10.39 -7.79
CA LYS A 165 0.67 11.39 -6.88
C LYS A 165 1.78 12.21 -7.54
N LEU A 166 2.73 11.53 -8.18
CA LEU A 166 3.79 12.20 -8.95
C LEU A 166 3.22 13.02 -10.10
N LEU A 167 2.21 12.50 -10.81
CA LEU A 167 1.56 13.23 -11.88
C LEU A 167 0.88 14.52 -11.37
N VAL A 168 0.27 14.49 -10.19
CA VAL A 168 -0.32 15.68 -9.56
C VAL A 168 0.76 16.72 -9.26
N GLU A 169 1.89 16.31 -8.69
CA GLU A 169 3.02 17.22 -8.41
C GLU A 169 3.50 17.92 -9.70
N LEU A 170 3.63 17.17 -10.80
CA LEU A 170 3.99 17.72 -12.11
C LEU A 170 2.95 18.70 -12.64
N ILE A 171 1.65 18.39 -12.49
CA ILE A 171 0.57 19.30 -12.89
C ILE A 171 0.61 20.57 -12.07
N LEU A 172 0.80 20.47 -10.74
CA LEU A 172 0.87 21.63 -9.85
C LEU A 172 2.09 22.49 -10.15
N ALA A 173 3.25 21.89 -10.41
CA ALA A 173 4.45 22.61 -10.84
C ALA A 173 4.19 23.39 -12.14
N ARG A 174 3.60 22.74 -13.15
CA ARG A 174 3.22 23.40 -14.41
C ARG A 174 2.22 24.54 -14.19
N ASN A 175 1.26 24.36 -13.29
CA ASN A 175 0.27 25.39 -12.99
C ASN A 175 0.88 26.59 -12.24
N LYS A 176 1.91 26.37 -11.39
CA LYS A 176 2.68 27.46 -10.76
C LYS A 176 3.36 28.32 -11.81
N ASP A 177 4.02 27.70 -12.78
CA ASP A 177 4.75 28.40 -13.85
C ASP A 177 3.79 29.19 -14.75
N ALA A 178 2.62 28.62 -15.06
CA ALA A 178 1.57 29.30 -15.81
C ALA A 178 0.95 30.48 -15.03
N GLY A 179 0.83 30.37 -13.71
CA GLY A 179 0.36 31.45 -12.85
C GLY A 179 1.37 32.60 -12.70
N LEU A 180 2.66 32.34 -12.90
CA LEU A 180 3.73 33.35 -12.86
C LEU A 180 3.80 34.21 -14.14
N THR A 181 3.18 33.75 -15.23
CA THR A 181 3.26 34.35 -16.56
C THR A 181 1.99 35.08 -16.98
N ALA A 182 0.95 35.11 -16.13
CA ALA A 182 -0.35 35.72 -16.37
C ALA A 182 -0.52 37.09 -15.70
#